data_AF-A0A7G2K0Z1-F1
#
_entry.id   AF-A0A7G2K0Z1-F1
#
_cell.length_a   1.000
_cell.length_b   1.000
_cell.length_c   1.000
_cell.angle_alpha   90.00
_cell.angle_beta   90.00
_cell.angle_gamma   90.00
#
_symmetry.space_group_name_H-M   'P 1'
#
loop_
_entity.id
_entity.type
_entity.pdbx_description
1 polymer ?
#
loop_
_entity_poly.entity_id
_entity_poly.type
_entity_poly.pdbx_seq_one_letter_code
_entity_poly.pdbx_strand_id
1 'polypeptide(L)'
;MFIVDSHCHLDALDYENLHKNIADVVEKARARDVKHLLAIGVTLSRFEQAYDSLWEFNNVSLACGVHPLDFEEEPYDAERLLRLSQDPKVIAIGEIGLDYYYSADNKAAQQAVFGSQIDTANQLDKPVI
;
A
#
# COMPACT_ATOMS: atom_id res chain seq x y z
N MET A 1 -15.63 -12.18 17.41
CA MET A 1 -15.67 -10.75 17.01
C MET A 1 -15.26 -10.65 15.53
N PHE A 2 -15.32 -9.49 14.87
CA PHE A 2 -14.76 -9.29 13.53
C PHE A 2 -14.04 -7.94 13.51
N ILE A 3 -12.72 -7.97 13.41
CA ILE A 3 -11.85 -6.79 13.35
C ILE A 3 -11.21 -6.71 11.96
N VAL A 4 -11.09 -5.50 11.45
CA VAL A 4 -10.32 -5.19 10.24
C VAL A 4 -9.08 -4.42 10.67
N ASP A 5 -7.92 -4.90 10.24
CA ASP A 5 -6.72 -4.07 10.20
C ASP A 5 -6.76 -3.28 8.90
N SER A 6 -7.18 -2.02 8.99
CA SER A 6 -7.43 -1.18 7.81
C SER A 6 -6.14 -0.61 7.20
N HIS A 7 -4.98 -0.82 7.81
CA HIS A 7 -3.72 -0.26 7.32
C HIS A 7 -2.51 -1.00 7.91
N CYS A 8 -1.88 -1.86 7.11
CA CYS A 8 -0.69 -2.59 7.55
C CYS A 8 0.33 -2.78 6.42
N HIS A 9 1.62 -2.75 6.76
CA HIS A 9 2.72 -3.01 5.81
C HIS A 9 3.20 -4.46 5.97
N LEU A 10 2.45 -5.41 5.38
CA LEU A 10 2.79 -6.83 5.45
C LEU A 10 4.14 -7.14 4.81
N ASP A 11 4.62 -6.35 3.87
CA ASP A 11 5.92 -6.49 3.23
C ASP A 11 7.10 -6.02 4.11
N ALA A 12 6.83 -5.29 5.20
CA ALA A 12 7.86 -4.64 6.03
C ALA A 12 7.95 -5.20 7.47
N LEU A 13 7.28 -6.32 7.77
CA LEU A 13 7.36 -6.94 9.09
C LEU A 13 8.69 -7.70 9.29
N ASP A 14 9.06 -7.93 10.54
CA ASP A 14 10.24 -8.72 10.91
C ASP A 14 9.98 -10.23 10.65
N TYR A 15 10.41 -10.69 9.48
CA TYR A 15 10.36 -12.09 9.07
C TYR A 15 11.62 -12.90 9.43
N GLU A 16 12.59 -12.28 10.11
CA GLU A 16 13.81 -12.97 10.54
C GLU A 16 13.66 -13.49 11.97
N ASN A 17 13.03 -12.71 12.86
CA ASN A 17 12.96 -13.01 14.28
C ASN A 17 11.54 -13.22 14.81
N LEU A 18 10.53 -12.57 14.23
CA LEU A 18 9.17 -12.54 14.79
C LEU A 18 8.16 -13.38 14.02
N HIS A 19 8.26 -13.37 12.69
CA HIS A 19 7.32 -14.04 11.79
C HIS A 19 8.04 -14.99 10.86
N LYS A 20 7.39 -16.09 10.47
CA LYS A 20 8.00 -17.04 9.52
C LYS A 20 7.83 -16.60 8.06
N ASN A 21 6.68 -16.00 7.75
CA ASN A 21 6.27 -15.48 6.45
C ASN A 21 4.91 -14.77 6.62
N ILE A 22 4.37 -14.21 5.54
CA ILE A 22 3.07 -13.53 5.54
C ILE A 22 1.94 -14.46 6.02
N ALA A 23 1.95 -15.74 5.65
CA ALA A 23 0.91 -16.68 6.08
C ALA A 23 0.86 -16.83 7.61
N ASP A 24 2.02 -16.86 8.28
CA ASP A 24 2.11 -16.88 9.74
C ASP A 24 1.54 -15.59 10.37
N VAL A 25 1.76 -14.43 9.76
CA VAL A 25 1.17 -13.16 10.21
C VAL A 25 -0.35 -13.20 10.09
N VAL A 26 -0.87 -13.59 8.92
CA VAL A 26 -2.32 -13.66 8.66
C VAL A 26 -3.01 -14.62 9.63
N GLU A 27 -2.40 -15.77 9.91
CA GLU A 27 -2.94 -16.74 10.87
C GLU A 27 -2.89 -16.23 12.32
N LYS A 28 -1.80 -15.56 12.73
CA LYS A 28 -1.70 -14.91 14.05
C LYS A 28 -2.77 -13.82 14.21
N ALA A 29 -3.04 -13.02 13.18
CA ALA A 29 -4.09 -12.02 13.16
C ALA A 29 -5.48 -12.66 13.29
N ARG A 30 -5.75 -13.68 12.47
CA ARG A 30 -7.02 -14.44 12.48
C ARG A 30 -7.32 -15.06 13.84
N ALA A 31 -6.32 -15.60 14.52
CA ALA A 31 -6.45 -16.17 15.87
C ALA A 31 -6.90 -15.15 16.94
N ARG A 32 -6.83 -13.84 16.63
CA ARG A 32 -7.24 -12.73 17.50
C ARG A 32 -8.43 -11.96 16.96
N ASP A 33 -9.24 -12.58 16.11
CA ASP A 33 -10.42 -12.01 15.46
C ASP A 33 -10.15 -10.85 14.46
N VAL A 34 -8.87 -10.60 14.10
CA VAL A 34 -8.52 -9.73 12.96
C VAL A 34 -8.68 -10.56 11.68
N LYS A 35 -9.79 -10.35 10.99
CA LYS A 35 -10.27 -11.25 9.93
C LYS A 35 -10.07 -10.70 8.53
N HIS A 36 -9.80 -9.40 8.39
CA HIS A 36 -9.45 -8.77 7.13
C HIS A 36 -8.28 -7.82 7.34
N LEU A 37 -7.37 -7.78 6.38
CA LEU A 37 -6.22 -6.88 6.38
C LEU A 37 -6.20 -6.06 5.08
N LEU A 38 -5.85 -4.80 5.19
CA LEU A 38 -5.51 -3.96 4.03
C LEU A 38 -4.00 -3.74 4.01
N ALA A 39 -3.33 -4.40 3.06
CA ALA A 39 -1.88 -4.29 2.89
C ALA A 39 -1.53 -3.08 2.01
N ILE A 40 -0.59 -2.26 2.48
CA ILE A 40 -0.29 -0.95 1.91
C ILE A 40 1.04 -0.97 1.16
N GLY A 41 1.00 -0.59 -0.12
CA GLY A 41 2.21 -0.29 -0.90
C GLY A 41 2.73 1.12 -0.63
N VAL A 42 4.05 1.26 -0.58
CA VAL A 42 4.73 2.56 -0.41
C VAL A 42 5.53 2.99 -1.65
N THR A 43 5.89 2.04 -2.52
CA THR A 43 6.45 2.28 -3.86
C THR A 43 5.87 1.28 -4.84
N LEU A 44 5.90 1.62 -6.14
CA LEU A 44 5.36 0.74 -7.19
C LEU A 44 6.21 -0.53 -7.32
N SER A 45 7.54 -0.40 -7.22
CA SER A 45 8.44 -1.55 -7.28
C SER A 45 8.25 -2.52 -6.12
N ARG A 46 8.12 -2.03 -4.88
CA ARG A 46 7.87 -2.91 -3.72
C ARG A 46 6.49 -3.56 -3.80
N PHE A 47 5.50 -2.81 -4.25
CA PHE A 47 4.15 -3.32 -4.44
C PHE A 47 4.15 -4.52 -5.40
N GLU A 48 4.77 -4.42 -6.57
CA GLU A 48 4.87 -5.52 -7.52
C GLU A 48 5.63 -6.73 -6.97
N GLN A 49 6.72 -6.51 -6.25
CA GLN A 49 7.50 -7.61 -5.63
C GLN A 49 6.68 -8.36 -4.58
N ALA A 50 5.89 -7.65 -3.77
CA ALA A 50 5.06 -8.25 -2.74
C ALA A 50 3.76 -8.85 -3.29
N TYR A 51 3.33 -8.42 -4.49
CA TYR A 51 2.02 -8.71 -5.06
C TYR A 51 1.68 -10.20 -5.07
N ASP A 52 2.54 -11.03 -5.66
CA ASP A 52 2.30 -12.47 -5.80
C ASP A 52 2.11 -13.14 -4.43
N SER A 53 2.93 -12.75 -3.44
CA SER A 53 2.85 -13.30 -2.09
C SER A 53 1.57 -12.90 -1.35
N LEU A 54 1.01 -11.73 -1.64
CA LEU A 54 -0.20 -11.22 -1.00
C LEU A 54 -1.47 -11.66 -1.76
N TRP A 55 -1.36 -11.94 -3.06
CA TRP A 55 -2.46 -12.33 -3.94
C TRP A 55 -3.17 -13.61 -3.47
N GLU A 56 -2.46 -14.50 -2.79
CA GLU A 56 -2.96 -15.82 -2.36
C GLU A 56 -4.04 -15.75 -1.27
N PHE A 57 -4.08 -14.66 -0.49
CA PHE A 57 -4.94 -14.54 0.69
C PHE A 57 -6.27 -13.87 0.38
N ASN A 58 -7.39 -14.59 0.46
CA ASN A 58 -8.74 -14.05 0.19
C ASN A 58 -9.18 -12.95 1.18
N ASN A 59 -8.56 -12.88 2.36
CA ASN A 59 -8.87 -11.94 3.42
C ASN A 59 -7.85 -10.79 3.53
N VAL A 60 -7.06 -10.60 2.49
CA VAL A 60 -6.13 -9.47 2.35
C VAL A 60 -6.58 -8.67 1.12
N SER A 61 -6.87 -7.40 1.30
CA SER A 61 -7.00 -6.44 0.20
C SER A 61 -5.73 -5.61 0.09
N LEU A 62 -5.53 -4.95 -1.04
CA LEU A 62 -4.35 -4.17 -1.32
C LEU A 62 -4.68 -2.69 -1.53
N ALA A 63 -3.76 -1.81 -1.14
CA ALA A 63 -3.70 -0.43 -1.59
C ALA A 63 -2.39 -0.21 -2.36
N CYS A 64 -2.47 0.50 -3.48
CA CYS A 64 -1.31 0.79 -4.32
C CYS A 64 -1.11 2.30 -4.38
N GLY A 65 0.10 2.76 -4.09
CA GLY A 65 0.43 4.17 -4.04
C GLY A 65 1.92 4.37 -3.84
N VAL A 66 2.34 5.62 -3.95
CA VAL A 66 3.70 6.08 -3.69
C VAL A 66 3.64 7.07 -2.52
N HIS A 67 4.29 6.68 -1.44
CA HIS A 67 4.34 7.45 -0.19
C HIS A 67 5.19 8.73 -0.39
N PRO A 68 4.82 9.87 0.24
CA PRO A 68 5.49 11.17 0.04
C PRO A 68 6.97 11.22 0.38
N LEU A 69 7.51 10.24 1.11
CA LEU A 69 8.94 10.17 1.43
C LEU A 69 9.73 9.23 0.50
N ASP A 70 9.05 8.41 -0.32
CA ASP A 70 9.67 7.32 -1.07
C ASP A 70 9.73 7.59 -2.59
N PHE A 71 9.13 8.69 -3.07
CA PHE A 71 9.16 9.06 -4.50
C PHE A 71 10.55 9.53 -5.00
N GLU A 72 11.51 9.73 -4.09
CA GLU A 72 12.90 10.06 -4.47
C GLU A 72 13.71 8.79 -4.80
N GLU A 73 13.35 7.64 -4.24
CA GLU A 73 14.02 6.36 -4.50
C GLU A 73 13.65 5.79 -5.88
N GLU A 74 12.42 6.08 -6.32
CA GLU A 74 11.87 5.61 -7.59
C GLU A 74 11.10 6.74 -8.27
N PRO A 75 11.41 7.07 -9.55
CA PRO A 75 10.63 8.03 -10.31
C PRO A 75 9.15 7.64 -10.36
N TYR A 76 8.28 8.58 -9.97
CA TYR A 76 6.84 8.38 -10.03
C TYR A 76 6.38 8.14 -11.49
N ASP A 77 5.60 7.06 -11.67
CA ASP A 77 5.02 6.65 -12.95
C ASP A 77 3.51 6.47 -12.79
N ALA A 78 2.75 7.48 -13.25
CA ALA A 78 1.30 7.48 -13.18
C ALA A 78 0.64 6.37 -14.01
N GLU A 79 1.22 6.01 -15.17
CA GLU A 79 0.66 4.95 -16.01
C GLU A 79 0.85 3.57 -15.36
N ARG A 80 1.99 3.36 -14.71
CA ARG A 80 2.25 2.15 -13.92
C ARG A 80 1.34 2.07 -12.71
N LEU A 81 1.16 3.16 -11.97
CA LEU A 81 0.20 3.20 -10.86
C LEU A 81 -1.21 2.82 -11.34
N LEU A 82 -1.69 3.45 -12.41
CA LEU A 82 -3.01 3.18 -12.99
C LEU A 82 -3.17 1.70 -13.35
N ARG A 83 -2.18 1.12 -14.04
CA ARG A 83 -2.17 -0.29 -14.47
C ARG A 83 -2.24 -1.25 -13.28
N LEU A 84 -1.37 -1.06 -12.29
CA LEU A 84 -1.34 -1.91 -11.09
C LEU A 84 -2.63 -1.76 -10.29
N SER A 85 -3.15 -0.54 -10.23
CA SER A 85 -4.36 -0.23 -9.49
C SER A 85 -5.63 -0.65 -10.20
N GLN A 86 -5.62 -1.15 -11.43
CA GLN A 86 -6.82 -1.73 -12.07
C GLN A 86 -7.19 -3.10 -11.52
N ASP A 87 -6.26 -3.75 -10.82
CA ASP A 87 -6.51 -5.07 -10.28
C ASP A 87 -7.68 -5.05 -9.24
N PRO A 88 -8.61 -6.04 -9.28
CA PRO A 88 -9.74 -6.10 -8.35
C PRO A 88 -9.37 -6.22 -6.86
N LYS A 89 -8.19 -6.75 -6.54
CA LYS A 89 -7.69 -6.89 -5.16
C LYS A 89 -7.13 -5.59 -4.62
N VAL A 90 -6.75 -4.66 -5.50
CA VAL A 90 -6.44 -3.29 -5.12
C VAL A 90 -7.75 -2.55 -4.90
N ILE A 91 -8.07 -2.17 -3.68
CA ILE A 91 -9.35 -1.51 -3.35
C ILE A 91 -9.21 -0.02 -3.09
N ALA A 92 -7.98 0.49 -3.01
CA ALA A 92 -7.68 1.89 -2.69
C ALA A 92 -6.38 2.34 -3.36
N ILE A 93 -6.24 3.65 -3.56
CA ILE A 93 -4.97 4.28 -3.93
C ILE A 93 -4.32 4.83 -2.66
N GLY A 94 -3.14 4.35 -2.33
CA GLY A 94 -2.54 4.63 -1.03
C GLY A 94 -1.33 3.76 -0.67
N GLU A 95 -0.50 4.17 0.29
CA GLU A 95 -0.64 5.42 1.05
C GLU A 95 -0.05 6.61 0.27
N ILE A 96 -0.82 7.70 0.18
CA ILE A 96 -0.44 8.91 -0.56
C ILE A 96 -0.74 10.15 0.27
N GLY A 97 0.07 11.20 0.12
CA GLY A 97 -0.16 12.40 0.91
C GLY A 97 1.01 13.35 0.92
N LEU A 98 1.20 14.01 2.06
CA LEU A 98 2.22 15.01 2.30
C LEU A 98 2.87 14.76 3.65
N ASP A 99 4.19 14.65 3.68
CA ASP A 99 4.99 14.63 4.91
C ASP A 99 6.09 15.69 4.84
N TYR A 100 5.84 16.81 5.52
CA TYR A 100 6.76 17.95 5.57
C TYR A 100 7.65 17.94 6.80
N TYR A 101 7.50 16.95 7.67
CA TYR A 101 8.33 16.85 8.86
C TYR A 101 9.74 16.38 8.49
N TYR A 102 9.83 15.35 7.63
CA TYR A 102 11.12 14.78 7.23
C TYR A 102 11.71 15.38 5.94
N SER A 103 10.89 15.88 5.02
CA SER A 103 11.37 16.49 3.78
C SER A 103 10.62 17.78 3.44
N ALA A 104 11.06 18.88 4.06
CA ALA A 104 10.46 20.19 3.82
C ALA A 104 10.90 20.84 2.50
N ASP A 105 11.98 20.34 1.87
CA ASP A 105 12.57 20.94 0.67
C ASP A 105 11.91 20.44 -0.63
N ASN A 106 11.15 19.33 -0.58
CA ASN A 106 10.52 18.70 -1.74
C ASN A 106 8.99 18.86 -1.80
N LYS A 107 8.41 19.81 -1.05
CA LYS A 107 6.94 20.04 -0.95
C LYS A 107 6.24 20.13 -2.29
N ALA A 108 6.80 20.88 -3.23
CA ALA A 108 6.20 21.07 -4.55
C ALA A 108 6.12 19.74 -5.32
N ALA A 109 7.13 18.88 -5.17
CA ALA A 109 7.12 17.55 -5.76
C ALA A 109 6.10 16.63 -5.08
N GLN A 110 6.05 16.61 -3.74
CA GLN A 110 5.04 15.85 -3.00
C GLN A 110 3.61 16.24 -3.41
N GLN A 111 3.33 17.54 -3.51
CA GLN A 111 2.02 18.05 -3.93
C GLN A 111 1.65 17.62 -5.36
N ALA A 112 2.61 17.67 -6.29
CA ALA A 112 2.38 17.26 -7.67
C ALA A 112 2.10 15.74 -7.76
N VAL A 113 2.91 14.93 -7.07
CA VAL A 113 2.73 13.47 -7.02
C VAL A 113 1.40 13.11 -6.34
N PHE A 114 1.11 13.70 -5.17
CA PHE A 114 -0.15 13.47 -4.46
C PHE A 114 -1.37 13.79 -5.33
N GLY A 115 -1.36 14.95 -6.01
CA GLY A 115 -2.43 15.33 -6.94
C GLY A 115 -2.62 14.32 -8.07
N SER A 116 -1.53 13.85 -8.70
CA SER A 116 -1.62 12.86 -9.76
C SER A 116 -2.15 11.50 -9.28
N GLN A 117 -1.87 11.11 -8.04
CA GLN A 117 -2.41 9.88 -7.47
C GLN A 117 -3.90 10.00 -7.14
N ILE A 118 -4.36 11.17 -6.68
CA ILE A 118 -5.79 11.48 -6.55
C ILE A 118 -6.51 11.38 -7.90
N ASP A 119 -5.91 11.87 -8.98
CA ASP A 119 -6.49 11.75 -10.32
C ASP A 119 -6.67 10.28 -10.72
N THR A 120 -5.70 9.42 -10.39
CA THR A 120 -5.82 7.96 -10.60
C THR A 120 -6.95 7.36 -9.77
N ALA A 121 -7.08 7.75 -8.51
CA ALA A 121 -8.15 7.28 -7.62
C ALA A 121 -9.53 7.65 -8.18
N ASN A 122 -9.70 8.91 -8.64
CA ASN A 122 -10.91 9.39 -9.28
C ASN A 122 -11.22 8.64 -10.59
N GLN A 123 -10.20 8.36 -11.41
CA GLN A 123 -10.37 7.64 -12.67
C GLN A 123 -10.89 6.20 -12.45
N LEU A 124 -10.45 5.56 -11.37
CA LEU A 124 -10.80 4.18 -11.03
C LEU A 124 -12.00 4.06 -10.08
N ASP A 125 -12.58 5.18 -9.63
CA ASP A 125 -13.61 5.22 -8.59
C ASP A 125 -13.18 4.48 -7.30
N LYS A 126 -11.93 4.71 -6.88
CA LYS A 126 -11.33 4.09 -5.68
C LYS A 126 -11.11 5.13 -4.58
N PRO A 127 -11.30 4.77 -3.30
CA PRO A 127 -10.94 5.63 -2.18
C PRO A 127 -9.43 5.88 -2.14
N VAL A 128 -9.07 7.00 -1.50
CA VAL A 128 -7.69 7.37 -1.18
C VAL A 128 -7.37 6.99 0.26
N ILE A 129 -6.15 6.52 0.49
CA ILE A 129 -5.53 6.34 1.82
C ILE A 129 -4.35 7.29 1.92
#